data_AF-A0A382CJ55-F1
#
_entry.id   AF-A0A382CJ55-F1
#
_cell.length_a   1.000
_cell.length_b   1.000
_cell.length_c   1.000
_cell.angle_alpha   90.00
_cell.angle_beta   90.00
_cell.angle_gamma   90.00
#
_symmetry.space_group_name_H-M   'P 1'
#
loop_
_entity.id
_entity.type
_entity.pdbx_description
1 polymer ?
#
loop_
_entity_poly.entity_id
_entity_poly.type
_entity_poly.pdbx_seq_one_letter_code
_entity_poly.pdbx_strand_id
1 'polypeptide(L)'
;VSAEAHPGGWLASLVADAVTDGSAAARGSAVAAVSPELVERLLHGGFKNRPADLKVVATGTGASPGAASGVVCLSCEEVIDAVDRDEPAILVCTETSPSDEPGMRLAEGIVTTRGGMTSHTAVVARGWGLPAVVGVEDLRVNVDHATIGGHRLEPGDRVSLDGGTGEVLVGNLEVSSVEVTPELATLLSWADEIRIGRVGVRANVDTGADAERARAFGAEGIGLCRTEHMFLGDRLP
;
A
#
# COMPACT_ATOMS: atom_id res chain seq x y z
N VAL A 1 3.47 -29.23 7.90
CA VAL A 1 3.97 -28.37 9.00
C VAL A 1 3.76 -26.95 8.51
N SER A 2 2.87 -26.20 9.18
CA SER A 2 2.20 -25.00 8.65
C SER A 2 3.15 -23.90 8.18
N ALA A 3 2.88 -23.37 6.99
CA ALA A 3 3.54 -22.22 6.37
C ALA A 3 3.14 -20.86 7.00
N GLU A 4 2.87 -20.85 8.32
CA GLU A 4 2.58 -19.64 9.11
C GLU A 4 3.80 -19.18 9.93
N ALA A 5 4.99 -19.65 9.59
CA ALA A 5 6.24 -19.13 10.12
C ALA A 5 6.67 -17.91 9.29
N HIS A 6 7.10 -16.84 9.97
CA HIS A 6 7.57 -15.56 9.41
C HIS A 6 7.99 -15.62 7.93
N PRO A 7 7.29 -14.91 7.01
CA PRO A 7 7.50 -15.05 5.57
C PRO A 7 8.97 -14.86 5.13
N GLY A 8 9.75 -14.08 5.88
CA GLY A 8 11.19 -13.91 5.65
C GLY A 8 12.05 -15.17 5.88
N GLY A 9 11.69 -16.03 6.84
CA GLY A 9 12.49 -17.23 7.15
C GLY A 9 12.40 -18.32 6.09
N TRP A 10 11.21 -18.50 5.50
CA TRP A 10 11.03 -19.42 4.39
C TRP A 10 11.69 -18.91 3.10
N LEU A 11 11.52 -17.62 2.78
CA LEU A 11 12.14 -17.02 1.60
C LEU A 11 13.68 -17.12 1.67
N ALA A 12 14.26 -16.90 2.85
CA ALA A 12 15.69 -17.06 3.07
C ALA A 12 16.17 -18.50 2.80
N SER A 13 15.43 -19.52 3.27
CA SER A 13 15.76 -20.92 2.98
C SER A 13 15.69 -21.21 1.48
N LEU A 14 14.62 -20.77 0.82
CA LEU A 14 14.41 -20.99 -0.62
C LEU A 14 15.55 -20.38 -1.45
N VAL A 15 15.94 -19.15 -1.13
CA VAL A 15 17.04 -18.45 -1.80
C VAL A 15 18.37 -19.14 -1.51
N ALA A 16 18.64 -19.51 -0.25
CA ALA A 16 19.88 -20.19 0.12
C ALA A 16 20.06 -21.55 -0.58
N ASP A 17 18.97 -22.33 -0.70
CA ASP A 17 18.99 -23.62 -1.40
C ASP A 17 19.30 -23.44 -2.89
N ALA A 18 18.66 -22.46 -3.55
CA ALA A 18 18.91 -22.16 -4.95
C ALA A 18 20.31 -21.60 -5.21
N VAL A 19 20.86 -20.80 -4.29
CA VAL A 19 22.25 -20.32 -4.33
C VAL A 19 23.22 -21.49 -4.20
N THR A 20 22.96 -22.43 -3.30
CA THR A 20 23.82 -23.60 -3.04
C THR A 20 23.86 -24.53 -4.25
N ASP A 21 22.72 -24.76 -4.91
CA ASP A 21 22.65 -25.53 -6.15
C ASP A 21 23.36 -24.80 -7.31
N GLY A 22 23.14 -23.48 -7.42
CA GLY A 22 23.82 -22.61 -8.38
C GLY A 22 23.33 -22.73 -9.83
N SER A 23 22.45 -23.69 -10.15
CA SER A 23 21.93 -23.88 -11.51
C SER A 23 20.84 -22.86 -11.87
N ALA A 24 20.69 -22.59 -13.18
CA ALA A 24 19.59 -21.77 -13.69
C ALA A 24 18.21 -22.41 -13.43
N ALA A 25 18.14 -23.74 -13.36
CA ALA A 25 16.91 -24.45 -13.05
C ALA A 25 16.47 -24.19 -11.61
N ALA A 26 17.39 -24.23 -10.64
CA ALA A 26 17.09 -23.95 -9.25
C ALA A 26 16.61 -22.49 -9.04
N ARG A 27 17.26 -21.52 -9.68
CA ARG A 27 16.80 -20.11 -9.69
C ARG A 27 15.39 -19.98 -10.26
N GLY A 28 15.13 -20.65 -11.39
CA GLY A 28 13.80 -20.66 -12.02
C GLY A 28 12.73 -21.27 -11.13
N SER A 29 13.04 -22.37 -10.45
CA SER A 29 12.13 -22.99 -9.48
C SER A 29 11.88 -22.10 -8.26
N ALA A 30 12.91 -21.42 -7.75
CA ALA A 30 12.75 -20.47 -6.64
C ALA A 30 11.84 -19.29 -7.01
N VAL A 31 12.06 -18.68 -8.18
CA VAL A 31 11.19 -17.60 -8.69
C VAL A 31 9.75 -18.10 -8.87
N ALA A 32 9.56 -19.29 -9.44
CA ALA A 32 8.23 -19.87 -9.65
C ALA A 32 7.51 -20.28 -8.35
N ALA A 33 8.24 -20.49 -7.26
CA ALA A 33 7.67 -20.88 -5.97
C ALA A 33 7.12 -19.68 -5.18
N VAL A 34 7.48 -18.45 -5.56
CA VAL A 34 7.03 -17.22 -4.91
C VAL A 34 5.93 -16.59 -5.75
N SER A 35 4.75 -16.40 -5.15
CA SER A 35 3.63 -15.76 -5.87
C SER A 35 3.83 -14.24 -5.96
N PRO A 36 3.34 -13.58 -7.02
CA PRO A 36 3.39 -12.12 -7.14
C PRO A 36 2.75 -11.38 -5.95
N GLU A 37 1.68 -11.92 -5.39
CA GLU A 37 0.97 -11.34 -4.23
C GLU A 37 1.84 -11.36 -2.97
N LEU A 38 2.70 -12.38 -2.82
CA LEU A 38 3.65 -12.42 -1.73
C LEU A 38 4.77 -11.39 -1.93
N VAL A 39 5.25 -11.20 -3.16
CA VAL A 39 6.21 -10.13 -3.48
C VAL A 39 5.63 -8.76 -3.15
N GLU A 40 4.39 -8.49 -3.57
CA GLU A 40 3.66 -7.25 -3.25
C GLU A 40 3.61 -7.04 -1.73
N ARG A 41 3.17 -8.04 -0.96
CA ARG A 41 3.16 -7.96 0.51
C ARG A 41 4.52 -7.70 1.14
N LEU A 42 5.61 -8.23 0.58
CA LEU A 42 6.97 -8.00 1.09
C LEU A 42 7.51 -6.62 0.70
N LEU A 43 6.93 -5.98 -0.32
CA LEU A 43 7.24 -4.62 -0.75
C LEU A 43 6.39 -3.55 -0.04
N HIS A 44 5.45 -3.95 0.81
CA HIS A 44 4.65 -3.04 1.62
C HIS A 44 4.93 -3.19 3.11
N GLY A 45 4.85 -2.10 3.85
CA GLY A 45 5.03 -2.10 5.30
C GLY A 45 3.88 -2.87 5.95
N GLY A 46 4.17 -3.67 6.97
CA GLY A 46 3.16 -4.29 7.83
C GLY A 46 3.14 -3.64 9.21
N PHE A 47 2.26 -4.09 10.09
CA PHE A 47 2.33 -3.70 11.50
C PHE A 47 3.45 -4.47 12.21
N LYS A 48 4.37 -3.76 12.87
CA LYS A 48 5.47 -4.39 13.63
C LYS A 48 4.99 -5.24 14.78
N ASN A 49 3.96 -4.76 15.48
CA ASN A 49 3.30 -5.44 16.58
C ASN A 49 1.79 -5.27 16.41
N ARG A 50 1.05 -6.37 16.51
CA ARG A 50 -0.40 -6.37 16.60
C ARG A 50 -0.80 -6.91 17.98
N PRO A 51 -1.08 -6.04 18.97
CA PRO A 51 -1.52 -6.48 20.29
C PRO A 51 -2.77 -7.37 20.17
N ALA A 52 -2.82 -8.47 20.92
CA ALA A 52 -3.92 -9.43 20.85
C ALA A 52 -5.28 -8.85 21.27
N ASP A 53 -5.25 -7.74 22.03
CA ASP A 53 -6.39 -6.97 22.49
C ASP A 53 -6.84 -5.88 21.51
N LEU A 54 -6.05 -5.59 20.46
CA LEU A 54 -6.43 -4.60 19.46
C LEU A 54 -7.50 -5.18 18.52
N LYS A 55 -8.74 -4.71 18.72
CA LYS A 55 -9.89 -5.21 17.98
C LYS A 55 -9.99 -4.55 16.61
N VAL A 56 -10.18 -5.38 15.60
CA VAL A 56 -10.72 -4.96 14.31
C VAL A 56 -12.10 -4.38 14.57
N VAL A 57 -12.30 -3.13 14.18
CA VAL A 57 -13.58 -2.43 14.36
C VAL A 57 -14.46 -2.56 13.13
N ALA A 58 -13.86 -2.73 11.95
CA ALA A 58 -14.57 -3.09 10.75
C ALA A 58 -13.64 -3.71 9.72
N THR A 59 -14.25 -4.33 8.71
CA THR A 59 -13.58 -4.87 7.54
C THR A 59 -14.24 -4.34 6.27
N GLY A 60 -13.43 -4.07 5.27
CA GLY A 60 -13.87 -3.76 3.91
C GLY A 60 -13.10 -4.59 2.89
N THR A 61 -13.09 -4.12 1.66
CA THR A 61 -12.25 -4.66 0.60
C THR A 61 -10.86 -4.04 0.68
N GLY A 62 -9.82 -4.86 0.89
CA GLY A 62 -8.43 -4.43 0.74
C GLY A 62 -8.15 -4.03 -0.70
N ALA A 63 -8.11 -2.73 -0.97
CA ALA A 63 -8.02 -2.18 -2.31
C ALA A 63 -6.58 -2.02 -2.78
N SER A 64 -5.68 -1.70 -1.86
CA SER A 64 -4.26 -1.47 -2.11
C SER A 64 -3.47 -1.92 -0.87
N PRO A 65 -2.53 -2.86 -1.00
CA PRO A 65 -1.87 -3.50 0.14
C PRO A 65 -0.95 -2.57 0.94
N GLY A 66 -0.66 -3.01 2.16
CA GLY A 66 0.20 -2.31 3.12
C GLY A 66 -0.55 -1.86 4.36
N ALA A 67 0.23 -1.56 5.41
CA ALA A 67 -0.26 -1.07 6.68
C ALA A 67 -0.06 0.45 6.77
N ALA A 68 -1.07 1.16 7.26
CA ALA A 68 -1.02 2.58 7.53
C ALA A 68 -1.57 2.88 8.93
N SER A 69 -1.07 3.94 9.56
CA SER A 69 -1.55 4.42 10.86
C SER A 69 -1.41 5.93 10.93
N GLY A 70 -2.44 6.60 11.43
CA GLY A 70 -2.47 8.05 11.48
C GLY A 70 -3.70 8.60 12.17
N VAL A 71 -3.80 9.93 12.19
CA VAL A 71 -4.98 10.65 12.66
C VAL A 71 -6.10 10.57 11.63
N VAL A 72 -7.34 10.46 12.11
CA VAL A 72 -8.54 10.48 11.26
C VAL A 72 -8.71 11.89 10.70
N CYS A 73 -8.79 11.98 9.38
CA CYS A 73 -9.12 13.19 8.62
C CYS A 73 -10.37 12.90 7.77
N LEU A 74 -11.41 13.73 7.90
CA LEU A 74 -12.69 13.55 7.20
C LEU A 74 -12.76 14.31 5.86
N SER A 75 -11.75 15.13 5.58
CA SER A 75 -11.62 15.94 4.37
C SER A 75 -10.17 16.01 3.88
N CYS A 76 -9.98 16.42 2.63
CA CYS A 76 -8.65 16.61 2.04
C CYS A 76 -7.90 17.77 2.72
N GLU A 77 -8.62 18.83 3.09
CA GLU A 77 -8.09 19.95 3.85
C GLU A 77 -7.56 19.49 5.22
N GLU A 78 -8.30 18.63 5.93
CA GLU A 78 -7.84 18.07 7.21
C GLU A 78 -6.60 17.17 7.06
N VAL A 79 -6.44 16.49 5.92
CA VAL A 79 -5.21 15.72 5.63
C VAL A 79 -4.03 16.68 5.46
N ILE A 80 -4.20 17.75 4.69
CA ILE A 80 -3.16 18.77 4.48
C ILE A 80 -2.77 19.40 5.81
N ASP A 81 -3.75 19.82 6.62
CA ASP A 81 -3.52 20.41 7.94
C ASP A 81 -2.83 19.45 8.92
N ALA A 82 -3.08 18.15 8.82
CA ALA A 82 -2.39 17.14 9.63
C ALA A 82 -0.93 16.96 9.19
N VAL A 83 -0.68 16.88 7.88
CA VAL A 83 0.67 16.74 7.32
C VAL A 83 1.52 17.98 7.58
N ASP A 84 0.95 19.19 7.50
CA ASP A 84 1.63 20.43 7.88
C ASP A 84 2.03 20.48 9.36
N ARG A 85 1.36 19.69 10.20
CA ARG A 85 1.68 19.48 11.62
C ARG A 85 2.58 18.27 11.87
N ASP A 86 3.10 17.65 10.80
CA ASP A 86 3.95 16.45 10.85
C ASP A 86 3.23 15.24 11.47
N GLU A 87 1.90 15.18 11.32
CA GLU A 87 1.05 14.08 11.77
C GLU A 87 0.68 13.16 10.59
N PRO A 88 1.01 11.85 10.67
CA PRO A 88 0.53 10.85 9.73
C PRO A 88 -1.00 10.90 9.63
N ALA A 89 -1.55 11.01 8.42
CA ALA A 89 -2.99 11.25 8.20
C ALA A 89 -3.68 10.07 7.50
N ILE A 90 -4.87 9.69 7.96
CA ILE A 90 -5.73 8.69 7.32
C ILE A 90 -6.99 9.39 6.82
N LEU A 91 -7.19 9.40 5.50
CA LEU A 91 -8.40 9.96 4.89
C LEU A 91 -9.56 8.98 5.06
N VAL A 92 -10.60 9.41 5.78
CA VAL A 92 -11.82 8.64 6.02
C VAL A 92 -12.99 9.37 5.37
N CYS A 93 -13.50 8.85 4.26
CA CYS A 93 -14.56 9.53 3.49
C CYS A 93 -15.61 8.56 2.94
N THR A 94 -16.68 9.09 2.34
CA THR A 94 -17.71 8.23 1.74
C THR A 94 -17.22 7.60 0.44
N GLU A 95 -16.69 8.44 -0.44
CA GLU A 95 -16.08 8.11 -1.72
C GLU A 95 -15.08 9.21 -2.07
N THR A 96 -14.14 8.91 -2.96
CA THR A 96 -13.18 9.91 -3.46
C THR A 96 -13.50 10.26 -4.91
N SER A 97 -12.99 11.41 -5.32
CA SER A 97 -13.11 11.99 -6.64
C SER A 97 -11.76 12.59 -7.07
N PRO A 98 -11.59 12.96 -8.35
CA PRO A 98 -10.35 13.58 -8.81
C PRO A 98 -9.96 14.89 -8.09
N SER A 99 -10.93 15.63 -7.52
CA SER A 99 -10.63 16.82 -6.71
C SER A 99 -9.98 16.49 -5.36
N ASP A 100 -10.08 15.24 -4.91
CA ASP A 100 -9.53 14.79 -3.63
C ASP A 100 -8.06 14.36 -3.74
N GLU A 101 -7.54 14.21 -4.97
CA GLU A 101 -6.18 13.70 -5.20
C GLU A 101 -5.07 14.43 -4.42
N PRO A 102 -5.09 15.77 -4.23
CA PRO A 102 -4.06 16.44 -3.44
C PRO A 102 -3.98 15.91 -2.00
N GLY A 103 -5.13 15.74 -1.33
CA GLY A 103 -5.18 15.16 0.02
C GLY A 103 -4.84 13.67 0.00
N MET A 104 -5.36 12.92 -0.98
CA MET A 104 -5.07 11.49 -1.09
C MET A 104 -3.58 11.18 -1.25
N ARG A 105 -2.83 12.00 -1.99
CA ARG A 105 -1.37 11.81 -2.17
C ARG A 105 -0.56 12.06 -0.90
N LEU A 106 -1.10 12.85 0.02
CA LEU A 106 -0.46 13.21 1.28
C LEU A 106 -0.86 12.28 2.44
N ALA A 107 -1.99 11.59 2.32
CA ALA A 107 -2.41 10.61 3.31
C ALA A 107 -1.46 9.40 3.36
N GLU A 108 -1.36 8.78 4.53
CA GLU A 108 -0.69 7.48 4.73
C GLU A 108 -1.59 6.31 4.35
N GLY A 109 -2.90 6.52 4.36
CA GLY A 109 -3.86 5.54 3.88
C GLY A 109 -5.27 6.09 3.77
N ILE A 110 -6.14 5.31 3.13
CA ILE A 110 -7.51 5.73 2.82
C ILE A 110 -8.52 4.67 3.24
N VAL A 111 -9.59 5.09 3.90
CA VAL A 111 -10.74 4.25 4.23
C VAL A 111 -12.00 4.86 3.64
N THR A 112 -12.74 4.10 2.82
CA THR A 112 -14.01 4.58 2.25
C THR A 112 -15.21 3.72 2.60
N THR A 113 -16.38 4.35 2.77
CA THR A 113 -17.64 3.61 2.99
C THR A 113 -18.12 2.92 1.72
N ARG A 114 -17.88 3.53 0.55
CA ARG A 114 -18.29 3.04 -0.76
C ARG A 114 -17.09 2.75 -1.65
N GLY A 115 -17.36 1.99 -2.71
CA GLY A 115 -16.38 1.60 -3.70
C GLY A 115 -16.01 0.12 -3.59
N GLY A 116 -15.59 -0.44 -4.72
CA GLY A 116 -15.01 -1.77 -4.79
C GLY A 116 -13.64 -1.73 -5.47
N MET A 117 -13.16 -2.89 -5.91
CA MET A 117 -11.84 -3.04 -6.56
C MET A 117 -11.65 -2.23 -7.84
N THR A 118 -12.70 -1.63 -8.41
CA THR A 118 -12.64 -0.79 -9.61
C THR A 118 -13.01 0.67 -9.33
N SER A 119 -13.19 1.05 -8.05
CA SER A 119 -13.48 2.43 -7.65
C SER A 119 -12.28 3.35 -7.89
N HIS A 120 -12.55 4.67 -7.93
CA HIS A 120 -11.52 5.69 -8.03
C HIS A 120 -10.41 5.48 -6.99
N THR A 121 -10.78 5.41 -5.70
CA THR A 121 -9.84 5.13 -4.60
C THR A 121 -9.00 3.89 -4.88
N ALA A 122 -9.60 2.76 -5.25
CA ALA A 122 -8.87 1.52 -5.47
C ALA A 122 -7.89 1.58 -6.65
N VAL A 123 -8.21 2.32 -7.70
CA VAL A 123 -7.33 2.47 -8.87
C VAL A 123 -6.14 3.38 -8.55
N VAL A 124 -6.39 4.54 -7.93
CA VAL A 124 -5.32 5.50 -7.64
C VAL A 124 -4.43 5.03 -6.49
N ALA A 125 -4.99 4.44 -5.44
CA ALA A 125 -4.24 3.94 -4.30
C ALA A 125 -3.23 2.86 -4.71
N ARG A 126 -3.63 1.90 -5.55
CA ARG A 126 -2.70 0.90 -6.11
C ARG A 126 -1.64 1.51 -7.00
N GLY A 127 -2.01 2.51 -7.80
CA GLY A 127 -1.06 3.23 -8.66
C GLY A 127 0.04 3.92 -7.85
N TRP A 128 -0.27 4.36 -6.63
CA TRP A 128 0.66 5.06 -5.74
C TRP A 128 1.29 4.16 -4.67
N GLY A 129 0.86 2.90 -4.54
CA GLY A 129 1.27 2.03 -3.45
C GLY A 129 0.78 2.49 -2.08
N LEU A 130 -0.32 3.25 -2.05
CA LEU A 130 -0.94 3.82 -0.86
C LEU A 130 -1.89 2.78 -0.24
N PRO A 131 -1.73 2.37 1.02
CA PRO A 131 -2.67 1.47 1.70
C PRO A 131 -4.11 1.97 1.64
N ALA A 132 -5.04 1.11 1.21
CA ALA A 132 -6.45 1.50 1.12
C ALA A 132 -7.42 0.36 1.43
N VAL A 133 -8.47 0.68 2.19
CA VAL A 133 -9.62 -0.19 2.43
C VAL A 133 -10.88 0.51 1.93
N VAL A 134 -11.59 -0.11 1.00
CA VAL A 134 -12.79 0.48 0.39
C VAL A 134 -14.03 -0.36 0.70
N GLY A 135 -15.21 0.26 0.65
CA GLY A 135 -16.46 -0.46 0.83
C GLY A 135 -16.64 -0.98 2.25
N VAL A 136 -16.23 -0.20 3.26
CA VAL A 136 -16.45 -0.54 4.67
C VAL A 136 -17.92 -0.29 5.01
N GLU A 137 -18.73 -1.35 5.03
CA GLU A 137 -20.19 -1.24 5.19
C GLU A 137 -20.61 -0.59 6.51
N ASP A 138 -19.86 -0.90 7.58
CA ASP A 138 -20.09 -0.42 8.96
C ASP A 138 -19.50 0.97 9.22
N LEU A 139 -18.91 1.62 8.21
CA LEU A 139 -18.45 3.01 8.29
C LEU A 139 -19.59 3.96 7.89
N ARG A 140 -19.77 5.01 8.67
CA ARG A 140 -20.59 6.18 8.34
C ARG A 140 -19.74 7.43 8.57
N VAL A 141 -19.71 8.31 7.58
CA VAL A 141 -18.99 9.58 7.66
C VAL A 141 -20.02 10.69 7.78
N ASN A 142 -19.99 11.42 8.88
CA ASN A 142 -20.80 12.62 9.12
C ASN A 142 -19.92 13.87 8.92
N VAL A 143 -20.50 15.04 9.15
CA VAL A 143 -19.81 16.33 8.93
C VAL A 143 -18.68 16.54 9.95
N ASP A 144 -18.86 16.10 11.19
CA ASP A 144 -17.97 16.39 12.32
C ASP A 144 -17.30 15.14 12.91
N HIS A 145 -17.74 13.95 12.52
CA HIS A 145 -17.22 12.68 13.05
C HIS A 145 -17.46 11.53 12.07
N ALA A 146 -16.76 10.42 12.26
CA ALA A 146 -17.08 9.15 11.65
C ALA A 146 -17.57 8.15 12.70
N THR A 147 -18.33 7.14 12.28
CA THR A 147 -18.63 5.98 13.11
C THR A 147 -18.27 4.71 12.37
N ILE A 148 -17.54 3.80 13.02
CA ILE A 148 -17.10 2.53 12.45
C ILE A 148 -17.28 1.41 13.48
N GLY A 149 -18.03 0.36 13.13
CA GLY A 149 -18.26 -0.77 14.06
C GLY A 149 -18.87 -0.37 15.41
N GLY A 150 -19.67 0.70 15.45
CA GLY A 150 -20.22 1.26 16.68
C GLY A 150 -19.29 2.16 17.50
N HIS A 151 -18.05 2.36 17.05
CA HIS A 151 -17.12 3.34 17.62
C HIS A 151 -17.29 4.69 16.94
N ARG A 152 -17.38 5.77 17.72
CA ARG A 152 -17.30 7.14 17.22
C ARG A 152 -15.83 7.56 17.14
N LEU A 153 -15.44 8.07 15.98
CA LEU A 153 -14.12 8.60 15.67
C LEU A 153 -14.24 10.09 15.41
N GLU A 154 -13.53 10.88 16.19
CA GLU A 154 -13.40 12.32 15.98
C GLU A 154 -12.18 12.60 15.08
N PRO A 155 -12.17 13.71 14.32
CA PRO A 155 -10.95 14.20 13.69
C PRO A 155 -9.80 14.30 14.70
N GLY A 156 -8.63 13.78 14.34
CA GLY A 156 -7.48 13.68 15.25
C GLY A 156 -7.38 12.37 16.05
N ASP A 157 -8.45 11.58 16.15
CA ASP A 157 -8.36 10.23 16.73
C ASP A 157 -7.46 9.34 15.88
N ARG A 158 -6.80 8.34 16.49
CA ARG A 158 -5.88 7.48 15.75
C ARG A 158 -6.58 6.25 15.21
N VAL A 159 -6.34 5.94 13.94
CA VAL A 159 -6.83 4.75 13.25
C VAL A 159 -5.68 4.09 12.50
N SER A 160 -5.75 2.78 12.39
CA SER A 160 -4.83 1.95 11.64
C SER A 160 -5.61 1.11 10.62
N LEU A 161 -5.02 0.87 9.45
CA LEU A 161 -5.61 -0.03 8.45
C LEU A 161 -4.57 -0.97 7.84
N ASP A 162 -5.00 -2.15 7.44
CA ASP A 162 -4.26 -3.06 6.57
C ASP A 162 -5.03 -3.17 5.25
N GLY A 163 -4.50 -2.52 4.22
CA GLY A 163 -5.10 -2.50 2.89
C GLY A 163 -4.95 -3.81 2.12
N GLY A 164 -4.21 -4.79 2.65
CA GLY A 164 -4.13 -6.15 2.12
C GLY A 164 -5.22 -7.07 2.69
N THR A 165 -5.43 -7.03 4.01
CA THR A 165 -6.50 -7.82 4.67
C THR A 165 -7.87 -7.13 4.61
N GLY A 166 -7.90 -5.82 4.40
CA GLY A 166 -9.12 -5.01 4.44
C GLY A 166 -9.54 -4.63 5.87
N GLU A 167 -8.69 -4.85 6.87
CA GLU A 167 -9.00 -4.59 8.28
C GLU A 167 -8.79 -3.13 8.65
N VAL A 168 -9.71 -2.57 9.46
CA VAL A 168 -9.58 -1.25 10.08
C VAL A 168 -9.62 -1.42 11.60
N LEU A 169 -8.68 -0.77 12.29
CA LEU A 169 -8.46 -0.89 13.72
C LEU A 169 -8.43 0.49 14.37
N VAL A 170 -9.07 0.64 15.53
CA VAL A 170 -8.97 1.87 16.32
C VAL A 170 -7.67 1.85 17.12
N GLY A 171 -6.97 2.97 17.12
CA GLY A 171 -5.69 3.15 17.77
C GLY A 171 -4.54 3.32 16.78
N ASN A 172 -3.33 3.42 17.34
CA ASN A 172 -2.12 3.62 16.58
C ASN A 172 -1.23 2.38 16.64
N LEU A 173 -1.00 1.79 15.48
CA LEU A 173 -0.04 0.71 15.32
C LEU A 173 1.27 1.24 14.74
N GLU A 174 2.37 0.62 15.16
CA GLU A 174 3.67 0.93 14.59
C GLU A 174 3.79 0.23 13.23
N VAL A 175 3.90 1.03 12.17
CA VAL A 175 4.11 0.54 10.81
C VAL A 175 5.61 0.27 10.60
N SER A 176 5.94 -0.87 10.01
CA SER A 176 7.31 -1.20 9.64
C SER A 176 7.73 -0.42 8.39
N SER A 177 8.95 0.11 8.38
CA SER A 177 9.55 0.63 7.16
C SER A 177 9.70 -0.48 6.13
N VAL A 178 9.43 -0.16 4.86
CA VAL A 178 9.70 -1.05 3.73
C VAL A 178 11.19 -1.05 3.48
N GLU A 179 11.87 -2.14 3.80
CA GLU A 179 13.21 -2.43 3.31
C GLU A 179 13.16 -3.71 2.48
N VAL A 180 13.59 -3.62 1.22
CA VAL A 180 13.75 -4.80 0.36
C VAL A 180 14.82 -5.68 1.00
N THR A 181 14.42 -6.84 1.51
CA THR A 181 15.37 -7.75 2.15
C THR A 181 16.37 -8.29 1.11
N PRO A 182 17.60 -8.66 1.51
CA PRO A 182 18.60 -9.21 0.59
C PRO A 182 18.10 -10.43 -0.20
N GLU A 183 17.25 -11.25 0.42
CA GLU A 183 16.66 -12.44 -0.17
C GLU A 183 15.67 -12.06 -1.28
N LEU A 184 14.82 -11.06 -1.03
CA LEU A 184 13.88 -10.57 -2.03
C LEU A 184 14.63 -9.90 -3.19
N ALA A 185 15.65 -9.10 -2.91
CA ALA A 185 16.49 -8.50 -3.94
C ALA A 185 17.16 -9.57 -4.83
N THR A 186 17.67 -10.64 -4.22
CA THR A 186 18.26 -11.78 -4.93
C THR A 186 17.23 -12.47 -5.81
N LEU A 187 16.04 -12.77 -5.27
CA LEU A 187 14.95 -13.40 -6.02
C LEU A 187 14.53 -12.54 -7.23
N LEU A 188 14.36 -11.24 -7.05
CA LEU A 188 14.01 -10.29 -8.12
C LEU A 188 15.11 -10.22 -9.19
N SER A 189 16.37 -10.29 -8.79
CA SER A 189 17.49 -10.34 -9.75
C SER A 189 17.42 -11.59 -10.65
N TRP A 190 17.01 -12.74 -10.12
CA TRP A 190 16.81 -13.96 -10.91
C TRP A 190 15.59 -13.85 -11.81
N ALA A 191 14.52 -13.19 -11.36
CA ALA A 191 13.37 -12.90 -12.19
C ALA A 191 13.77 -12.02 -13.40
N ASP A 192 14.63 -11.02 -13.18
CA ASP A 192 15.22 -10.18 -14.23
C ASP A 192 16.06 -11.01 -15.21
N GLU A 193 16.92 -11.90 -14.72
CA GLU A 193 17.70 -12.83 -15.55
C GLU A 193 16.79 -13.71 -16.44
N ILE A 194 15.68 -14.22 -15.89
CA ILE A 194 14.78 -15.14 -16.60
C ILE A 194 13.95 -14.40 -17.67
N ARG A 195 13.52 -13.16 -17.38
CA ARG A 195 12.66 -12.38 -18.30
C ARG A 195 13.44 -11.69 -19.41
N ILE A 196 14.76 -11.56 -19.28
CA ILE A 196 15.59 -10.77 -20.20
C ILE A 196 15.37 -11.21 -21.67
N GLY A 197 15.21 -10.23 -22.56
CA GLY A 197 14.92 -10.48 -23.99
C GLY A 197 13.50 -10.95 -24.29
N ARG A 198 12.61 -11.07 -23.29
CA ARG A 198 11.20 -11.45 -23.47
C ARG A 198 10.25 -10.30 -23.15
N VAL A 199 10.39 -9.70 -21.97
CA VAL A 199 9.55 -8.59 -21.51
C VAL A 199 10.37 -7.56 -20.74
N GLY A 200 10.19 -6.29 -21.09
CA GLY A 200 10.74 -5.16 -20.36
C GLY A 200 9.77 -4.66 -19.30
N VAL A 201 10.29 -4.20 -18.16
CA VAL A 201 9.47 -3.66 -17.06
C VAL A 201 9.63 -2.15 -17.04
N ARG A 202 8.56 -1.42 -17.34
CA ARG A 202 8.51 0.05 -17.35
C ARG A 202 7.44 0.52 -16.36
N ALA A 203 7.60 1.73 -15.84
CA ALA A 203 6.70 2.29 -14.85
C ALA A 203 5.68 3.25 -15.47
N ASN A 204 4.50 3.34 -14.84
CA ASN A 204 3.52 4.38 -15.10
C ASN A 204 3.73 5.48 -14.05
N VAL A 205 4.33 6.60 -14.44
CA VAL A 205 4.73 7.66 -13.50
C VAL A 205 4.52 9.03 -14.13
N ASP A 206 4.07 9.98 -13.32
CA ASP A 206 3.66 11.30 -13.78
C ASP A 206 4.50 12.42 -13.18
N THR A 207 5.28 12.13 -12.12
CA THR A 207 6.18 13.10 -11.46
C THR A 207 7.64 12.64 -11.50
N GLY A 208 8.57 13.59 -11.34
CA GLY A 208 10.01 13.29 -11.28
C GLY A 208 10.36 12.38 -10.10
N ALA A 209 9.80 12.64 -8.92
CA ALA A 209 10.04 11.83 -7.72
C ALA A 209 9.54 10.39 -7.88
N ASP A 210 8.39 10.17 -8.51
CA ASP A 210 7.88 8.83 -8.79
C ASP A 210 8.80 8.09 -9.78
N ALA A 211 9.33 8.79 -10.79
CA ALA A 211 10.27 8.21 -11.75
C ALA A 211 11.59 7.77 -11.09
N GLU A 212 12.12 8.56 -10.15
CA GLU A 212 13.30 8.22 -9.36
C GLU A 212 13.06 6.97 -8.50
N ARG A 213 11.91 6.91 -7.80
CA ARG A 213 11.52 5.73 -7.01
C ARG A 213 11.35 4.50 -7.89
N ALA A 214 10.61 4.61 -9.00
CA ALA A 214 10.43 3.51 -9.93
C ALA A 214 11.77 2.97 -10.46
N ARG A 215 12.72 3.86 -10.75
CA ARG A 215 14.07 3.48 -11.17
C ARG A 215 14.83 2.73 -10.06
N ALA A 216 14.71 3.16 -8.81
CA ALA A 216 15.32 2.48 -7.66
C ALA A 216 14.78 1.04 -7.47
N PHE A 217 13.51 0.79 -7.82
CA PHE A 217 12.89 -0.54 -7.83
C PHE A 217 13.15 -1.36 -9.11
N GLY A 218 14.01 -0.89 -10.02
CA GLY A 218 14.45 -1.66 -11.20
C GLY A 218 13.69 -1.37 -12.50
N ALA A 219 12.83 -0.34 -12.54
CA ALA A 219 12.17 0.03 -13.80
C ALA A 219 13.18 0.43 -14.88
N GLU A 220 12.97 -0.09 -16.10
CA GLU A 220 13.83 0.11 -17.27
C GLU A 220 13.47 1.38 -18.04
N GLY A 221 12.38 2.06 -17.66
CA GLY A 221 11.96 3.34 -18.21
C GLY A 221 10.50 3.64 -17.87
N ILE A 222 9.96 4.69 -18.50
CA ILE A 222 8.56 5.12 -18.30
C ILE A 222 7.71 4.63 -19.47
N GLY A 223 6.71 3.78 -19.19
CA GLY A 223 5.81 3.21 -20.20
C GLY A 223 4.59 4.08 -20.47
N LEU A 224 4.14 4.81 -19.45
CA LEU A 224 3.02 5.74 -19.51
C LEU A 224 3.30 6.93 -18.59
N CYS A 225 3.07 8.13 -19.10
CA CYS A 225 3.06 9.37 -18.33
C CYS A 225 1.77 10.11 -18.69
N ARG A 226 0.90 10.30 -17.71
CA ARG A 226 -0.43 10.90 -17.86
C ARG A 226 -0.33 12.40 -17.68
N THR A 227 -0.28 13.12 -18.79
CA THR A 227 -0.13 14.58 -18.79
C THR A 227 -1.30 15.30 -18.12
N GLU A 228 -2.48 14.69 -18.09
CA GLU A 228 -3.67 15.22 -17.44
C GLU A 228 -3.43 15.49 -15.95
N HIS A 229 -2.64 14.63 -15.26
CA HIS A 229 -2.31 14.82 -13.85
C HIS A 229 -1.41 16.05 -13.62
N MET A 230 -0.71 16.54 -14.65
CA MET A 230 0.12 17.75 -14.56
C MET A 230 -0.70 19.05 -14.60
N PHE A 231 -2.00 18.95 -14.88
CA PHE A 231 -2.95 20.08 -14.87
C PHE A 231 -3.84 20.10 -13.61
N LEU A 232 -3.64 19.15 -12.68
CA LEU A 232 -4.29 19.13 -11.38
C LEU A 232 -3.48 19.97 -10.38
N GLY A 233 -4.13 20.56 -9.37
CA GLY A 233 -3.50 21.44 -8.37
C GLY A 233 -3.30 22.87 -8.85
N ASP A 234 -2.10 23.43 -8.68
CA ASP A 234 -1.74 24.85 -8.93
C ASP A 234 -1.95 25.34 -10.38
N ARG A 235 -2.30 24.44 -11.30
CA ARG A 235 -2.54 24.73 -12.72
C ARG A 235 -4.00 24.60 -13.14
N LEU A 236 -4.90 24.41 -12.17
CA LEU A 236 -6.34 24.53 -12.40
C LEU A 236 -6.71 26.00 -12.68
N PRO A 237 -7.70 26.26 -13.56
CA PRO A 237 -8.15 27.61 -13.90
C PRO A 237 -8.83 28.34 -12.73
#